data_AF-A0AA38L820-F1
#
_entry.id   AF-A0AA38L820-F1
#
_cell.length_a   1.000
_cell.length_b   1.000
_cell.length_c   1.000
_cell.angle_alpha   90.00
_cell.angle_beta   90.00
_cell.angle_gamma   90.00
#
_symmetry.space_group_name_H-M   'P 1'
#
loop_
_entity.id
_entity.type
_entity.pdbx_description
1 polymer ?
#
loop_
_entity_poly.entity_id
_entity_poly.type
_entity_poly.pdbx_seq_one_letter_code
_entity_poly.pdbx_strand_id
1 'polypeptide(L)'
;DPYFRMTRDVAPRIGCQKPALIESLFFPALQGETGKMSASDSTTAIYVTDSAKQIKNKVNKYAFSGGGDTIEIHRKCGANLEVDIPVKYLSFFLEDDAELDNIKQEYGAGRMLTGEVKKRLIEVLTDMVEQHRRARAAVTDEMVAVFMAVRPLPDMFG
;
A
#
# COMPACT_ATOMS: atom_id res chain seq x y z
N ASP A 1 -16.01 2.27 9.83
CA ASP A 1 -17.44 2.65 9.87
C ASP A 1 -18.23 2.09 11.07
N PRO A 2 -18.45 0.78 11.30
CA PRO A 2 -19.47 0.32 12.26
C PRO A 2 -19.24 0.74 13.73
N TYR A 3 -18.00 0.64 14.21
CA TYR A 3 -17.65 1.06 15.57
C TYR A 3 -17.93 2.54 15.82
N PHE A 4 -17.52 3.40 14.89
CA PHE A 4 -17.64 4.85 15.06
C PHE A 4 -19.04 5.38 14.76
N ARG A 5 -19.86 4.65 13.98
CA ARG A 5 -21.30 4.93 13.88
C ARG A 5 -21.96 4.82 15.25
N MET A 6 -21.75 3.70 15.95
CA MET A 6 -22.23 3.52 17.32
C MET A 6 -21.70 4.62 18.26
N THR A 7 -20.41 4.96 18.18
CA THR A 7 -19.82 6.03 18.99
C THR A 7 -20.50 7.39 18.74
N ARG A 8 -20.79 7.73 17.48
CA ARG A 8 -21.46 8.99 17.11
C ARG A 8 -22.91 9.06 17.60
N ASP A 9 -23.58 7.93 17.74
CA ASP A 9 -24.94 7.85 18.29
C ASP A 9 -24.97 8.07 19.81
N VAL A 10 -23.93 7.61 20.52
CA VAL A 10 -23.81 7.75 21.97
C VAL A 10 -23.24 9.11 22.38
N ALA A 11 -22.29 9.68 21.63
CA ALA A 11 -21.55 10.88 22.04
C ALA A 11 -22.43 12.05 22.55
N PRO A 12 -23.54 12.44 21.88
CA PRO A 12 -24.38 13.54 22.37
C PRO A 12 -25.07 13.25 23.70
N ARG A 13 -25.36 11.97 24.00
CA ARG A 13 -26.05 11.55 25.24
C ARG A 13 -25.15 11.68 26.47
N ILE A 14 -23.84 11.69 26.26
CA ILE A 14 -22.82 11.85 27.31
C ILE A 14 -22.15 13.23 27.27
N GLY A 15 -22.71 14.19 26.52
CA GLY A 15 -22.19 15.55 26.42
C GLY A 15 -20.89 15.68 25.61
N CYS A 16 -20.53 14.68 24.80
CA CYS A 16 -19.35 14.69 23.95
C CYS A 16 -19.69 15.11 22.51
N GLN A 17 -18.69 15.65 21.82
CA GLN A 17 -18.78 15.92 20.38
C GLN A 17 -18.69 14.61 19.58
N LYS A 18 -19.41 14.56 18.45
CA LYS A 18 -19.33 13.41 17.55
C LYS A 18 -17.95 13.37 16.87
N PRO A 19 -17.26 12.23 16.85
CA PRO A 19 -15.98 12.13 16.15
C PRO A 19 -16.19 12.29 14.63
N ALA A 20 -15.25 12.99 13.99
CA ALA A 20 -15.10 13.00 12.54
C ALA A 20 -14.38 11.72 12.08
N LEU A 21 -14.55 11.35 10.80
CA LEU A 21 -13.96 10.15 10.21
C LEU A 21 -13.35 10.48 8.85
N ILE A 22 -12.22 9.84 8.55
CA ILE A 22 -11.61 9.78 7.22
C ILE A 22 -11.54 8.30 6.87
N GLU A 23 -12.20 7.89 5.79
CA GLU A 23 -12.28 6.48 5.38
C GLU A 23 -11.38 6.24 4.16
N SER A 24 -10.51 5.24 4.28
CA SER A 24 -9.61 4.81 3.20
C SER A 24 -10.11 3.54 2.53
N LEU A 25 -9.77 3.36 1.24
CA LEU A 25 -9.98 2.10 0.55
C LEU A 25 -9.03 1.02 1.09
N PHE A 26 -9.42 -0.25 0.95
CA PHE A 26 -8.54 -1.36 1.29
C PHE A 26 -7.45 -1.54 0.24
N PHE A 27 -6.26 -1.87 0.71
CA PHE A 27 -5.16 -2.25 -0.15
C PHE A 27 -5.34 -3.71 -0.62
N PRO A 28 -5.24 -4.00 -1.92
CA PRO A 28 -5.51 -5.34 -2.43
C PRO A 28 -4.40 -6.33 -2.07
N ALA A 29 -4.76 -7.62 -1.97
CA ALA A 29 -3.75 -8.69 -1.85
C ALA A 29 -2.94 -8.82 -3.14
N LEU A 30 -1.72 -9.37 -3.02
CA LEU A 30 -0.85 -9.59 -4.19
C LEU A 30 -1.55 -10.43 -5.27
N GLN A 31 -2.32 -11.45 -4.89
CA GLN A 31 -2.96 -12.37 -5.85
C GLN A 31 -4.22 -11.79 -6.53
N GLY A 32 -4.73 -10.63 -6.11
CA GLY A 32 -5.93 -10.03 -6.70
C GLY A 32 -6.84 -9.33 -5.70
N GLU A 33 -7.92 -8.73 -6.21
CA GLU A 33 -8.85 -7.89 -5.43
C GLU A 33 -9.79 -8.66 -4.50
N THR A 34 -10.11 -9.91 -4.82
CA THR A 34 -11.03 -10.74 -4.03
C THR A 34 -10.34 -11.32 -2.78
N GLY A 35 -9.01 -11.21 -2.68
CA GLY A 35 -8.23 -11.63 -1.53
C GLY A 35 -8.03 -10.50 -0.53
N LYS A 36 -8.27 -10.77 0.76
CA LYS A 36 -7.74 -9.93 1.84
C LYS A 36 -6.27 -10.28 2.06
N MET A 37 -5.41 -9.28 2.25
CA MET A 37 -4.05 -9.53 2.76
C MET A 37 -4.16 -10.25 4.09
N SER A 38 -3.50 -11.41 4.21
CA SER A 38 -3.50 -12.18 5.44
C SER A 38 -2.10 -12.37 5.95
N ALA A 39 -1.87 -12.01 7.22
CA ALA A 39 -0.63 -12.31 7.92
C ALA A 39 -0.34 -13.83 8.00
N SER A 40 -1.37 -14.68 7.83
CA SER A 40 -1.24 -16.14 7.84
C SER A 40 -0.70 -16.71 6.53
N ASP A 41 -0.76 -15.98 5.42
CA ASP A 41 -0.16 -16.38 4.15
C ASP A 41 0.84 -15.33 3.70
N SER A 42 2.12 -15.67 3.89
CA SER A 42 3.24 -14.80 3.57
C SER A 42 3.35 -14.43 2.09
N THR A 43 2.65 -15.13 1.20
CA THR A 43 2.66 -14.85 -0.24
C THR A 43 1.63 -13.79 -0.64
N THR A 44 0.68 -13.45 0.24
CA THR A 44 -0.42 -12.51 -0.04
C THR A 44 -0.07 -11.05 0.17
N ALA A 45 1.01 -10.77 0.90
CA ALA A 45 1.37 -9.43 1.34
C ALA A 45 2.87 -9.19 1.31
N ILE A 46 3.22 -7.91 1.16
CA ILE A 46 4.57 -7.39 1.41
C ILE A 46 4.62 -6.94 2.87
N TYR A 47 5.52 -7.52 3.66
CA TYR A 47 5.71 -7.11 5.05
C TYR A 47 6.77 -6.02 5.15
N VAL A 48 6.60 -5.14 6.13
CA VAL A 48 7.61 -4.10 6.47
C VAL A 48 8.92 -4.67 7.02
N THR A 49 9.01 -5.99 7.20
CA THR A 49 10.21 -6.72 7.60
C THR A 49 10.83 -7.51 6.45
N ASP A 50 10.19 -7.56 5.27
CA ASP A 50 10.74 -8.25 4.11
C ASP A 50 12.07 -7.58 3.68
N SER A 51 13.01 -8.41 3.22
CA SER A 51 14.21 -7.94 2.51
C SER A 51 13.89 -7.54 1.07
N ALA A 52 14.74 -6.71 0.46
CA ALA A 52 14.66 -6.37 -0.96
C ALA A 52 14.50 -7.60 -1.87
N LYS A 53 15.18 -8.71 -1.56
CA LYS A 53 15.06 -9.98 -2.30
C LYS A 53 13.68 -10.62 -2.14
N GLN A 54 13.11 -10.60 -0.93
CA GLN A 54 11.76 -11.10 -0.67
C GLN A 54 10.71 -10.25 -1.39
N ILE A 55 10.82 -8.91 -1.32
CA ILE A 55 9.93 -7.98 -2.03
C ILE A 55 9.95 -8.27 -3.53
N LYS A 56 11.16 -8.32 -4.13
CA LYS A 56 11.34 -8.68 -5.55
C LYS A 56 10.70 -10.01 -5.91
N ASN A 57 10.91 -11.05 -5.10
CA ASN A 57 10.35 -12.37 -5.38
C ASN A 57 8.83 -12.38 -5.28
N LYS A 58 8.26 -11.71 -4.28
CA LYS A 58 6.81 -11.67 -4.07
C LYS A 58 6.10 -10.90 -5.17
N VAL A 59 6.60 -9.72 -5.54
CA VAL A 59 6.01 -8.93 -6.63
C VAL A 59 6.09 -9.69 -7.96
N ASN A 60 7.24 -10.28 -8.28
CA ASN A 60 7.38 -11.00 -9.55
C ASN A 60 6.49 -12.24 -9.62
N LYS A 61 6.43 -13.04 -8.54
CA LYS A 61 5.73 -14.33 -8.55
C LYS A 61 4.24 -14.26 -8.22
N TYR A 62 3.84 -13.39 -7.31
CA TYR A 62 2.50 -13.42 -6.72
C TYR A 62 1.65 -12.19 -7.06
N ALA A 63 2.25 -11.05 -7.45
CA ALA A 63 1.46 -9.90 -7.87
C ALA A 63 0.74 -10.19 -9.18
N PHE A 64 -0.59 -10.24 -9.13
CA PHE A 64 -1.45 -10.47 -10.28
C PHE A 64 -1.30 -9.33 -11.29
N SER A 65 -1.18 -9.69 -12.57
CA SER A 65 -0.95 -8.77 -13.68
C SER A 65 -2.17 -8.71 -14.57
N GLY A 66 -2.55 -7.51 -14.99
CA GLY A 66 -3.55 -7.28 -16.03
C GLY A 66 -2.99 -7.25 -17.45
N GLY A 67 -1.67 -7.39 -17.62
CA GLY A 67 -1.00 -7.50 -18.93
C GLY A 67 -1.30 -8.81 -19.66
N GLY A 68 -1.13 -8.81 -20.99
CA GLY A 68 -1.39 -9.99 -21.83
C GLY A 68 -0.40 -11.14 -21.58
N ASP A 69 -0.89 -12.38 -21.76
CA ASP A 69 -0.14 -13.60 -21.46
C ASP A 69 1.17 -13.75 -22.27
N THR A 70 1.20 -13.20 -23.49
CA THR A 70 2.40 -13.14 -24.33
C THR A 70 2.72 -11.69 -24.69
N ILE A 71 3.98 -11.45 -25.05
CA ILE A 71 4.44 -10.12 -25.49
C ILE A 71 3.64 -9.65 -26.71
N GLU A 72 3.34 -10.54 -27.66
CA GLU A 72 2.58 -10.20 -28.86
C GLU A 72 1.15 -9.77 -28.53
N ILE A 73 0.49 -10.48 -27.60
CA ILE A 73 -0.86 -10.13 -27.15
C ILE A 73 -0.82 -8.81 -26.41
N HIS A 74 0.12 -8.65 -25.48
CA HIS A 74 0.23 -7.44 -24.69
C HIS A 74 0.55 -6.20 -25.54
N ARG A 75 1.42 -6.33 -26.55
CA ARG A 75 1.73 -5.26 -27.50
C ARG A 75 0.52 -4.86 -28.37
N LYS A 76 -0.41 -5.79 -28.62
CA LYS A 76 -1.62 -5.55 -29.43
C LYS A 76 -2.79 -5.02 -28.60
N CYS A 77 -3.00 -5.57 -27.41
CA CYS A 77 -4.19 -5.36 -26.60
C CYS A 77 -3.95 -4.53 -25.34
N GLY A 78 -2.69 -4.27 -24.96
CA GLY A 78 -2.34 -3.54 -23.76
C GLY A 78 -2.48 -4.35 -22.48
N ALA A 79 -2.65 -3.63 -21.37
CA ALA A 79 -2.94 -4.20 -20.05
C ALA A 79 -4.26 -3.66 -19.49
N ASN A 80 -5.00 -4.52 -18.80
CA ASN A 80 -6.16 -4.10 -18.02
C ASN A 80 -5.72 -3.54 -16.66
N LEU A 81 -5.70 -2.22 -16.53
CA LEU A 81 -5.28 -1.52 -15.32
C LEU A 81 -6.26 -1.70 -14.16
N GLU A 82 -7.53 -2.01 -14.43
CA GLU A 82 -8.55 -2.18 -13.38
C GLU A 82 -8.29 -3.40 -12.51
N VAL A 83 -7.57 -4.40 -13.02
CA VAL A 83 -7.26 -5.64 -12.29
C VAL A 83 -5.79 -5.76 -11.90
N ASP A 84 -4.93 -4.90 -12.45
CA ASP A 84 -3.48 -4.97 -12.25
C ASP A 84 -3.05 -4.53 -10.85
N ILE A 85 -2.53 -5.47 -10.07
CA ILE A 85 -2.10 -5.20 -8.69
C ILE A 85 -0.87 -4.30 -8.64
N PRO A 86 0.16 -4.49 -9.50
CA PRO A 86 1.28 -3.57 -9.54
C PRO A 86 0.91 -2.09 -9.73
N VAL A 87 0.02 -1.78 -10.68
CA VAL A 87 -0.44 -0.40 -10.92
C VAL A 87 -1.23 0.14 -9.73
N LYS A 88 -2.06 -0.69 -9.09
CA LYS A 88 -2.75 -0.28 -7.86
C LYS A 88 -1.78 0.06 -6.76
N TYR A 89 -0.78 -0.78 -6.51
CA TYR A 89 0.23 -0.51 -5.48
C TYR A 89 0.99 0.78 -5.78
N LEU A 90 1.37 1.01 -7.05
CA LEU A 90 2.00 2.26 -7.46
C LEU A 90 1.10 3.46 -7.19
N SER A 91 -0.22 3.37 -7.39
CA SER A 91 -1.13 4.49 -7.08
C SER A 91 -1.23 4.87 -5.60
N PHE A 92 -0.76 4.01 -4.69
CA PHE A 92 -0.68 4.32 -3.26
C PHE A 92 0.70 4.82 -2.81
N PHE A 93 1.77 4.38 -3.48
CA PHE A 93 3.15 4.57 -2.98
C PHE A 93 4.06 5.37 -3.90
N LEU A 94 3.70 5.55 -5.17
CA LEU A 94 4.44 6.43 -6.07
C LEU A 94 3.93 7.86 -5.88
N GLU A 95 4.79 8.75 -5.38
CA GLU A 95 4.43 10.14 -5.08
C GLU A 95 4.38 11.04 -6.32
N ASP A 96 5.02 10.64 -7.42
CA ASP A 96 5.02 11.40 -8.68
C ASP A 96 3.80 11.02 -9.54
N ASP A 97 2.78 11.88 -9.50
CA ASP A 97 1.55 11.71 -10.27
C ASP A 97 1.80 11.66 -11.79
N ALA A 98 2.74 12.45 -12.30
CA ALA A 98 3.05 12.48 -13.73
C ALA A 98 3.73 11.18 -14.18
N GLU A 99 4.62 10.64 -13.34
CA GLU A 99 5.21 9.32 -13.58
C GLU A 99 4.14 8.22 -13.54
N LEU A 100 3.25 8.25 -12.55
CA LEU A 100 2.16 7.28 -12.42
C LEU A 100 1.24 7.28 -13.65
N ASP A 101 0.85 8.46 -14.13
CA ASP A 101 0.01 8.61 -15.30
C ASP A 101 0.71 8.13 -16.57
N ASN A 102 2.00 8.42 -16.72
CA ASN A 102 2.80 7.89 -17.83
C ASN A 102 2.86 6.35 -17.79
N ILE A 103 3.09 5.74 -16.62
CA ILE A 103 3.08 4.28 -16.47
C ILE A 103 1.73 3.70 -16.90
N LYS A 104 0.62 4.28 -16.42
CA LYS A 104 -0.74 3.84 -16.77
C LYS A 104 -0.98 3.93 -18.28
N GLN A 105 -0.60 5.04 -18.92
CA GLN A 105 -0.77 5.24 -20.36
C GLN A 105 0.07 4.26 -21.18
N GLU A 106 1.37 4.14 -20.88
CA GLU A 106 2.29 3.27 -21.64
C GLU A 106 1.95 1.79 -21.45
N TYR A 107 1.61 1.36 -20.23
CA TYR A 107 1.26 -0.03 -19.94
C TYR A 107 -0.13 -0.39 -20.47
N GLY A 108 -1.11 0.50 -20.30
CA GLY A 108 -2.46 0.35 -20.86
C GLY A 108 -2.46 0.26 -22.39
N ALA A 109 -1.50 0.92 -23.06
CA ALA A 109 -1.32 0.84 -24.51
C ALA A 109 -0.39 -0.31 -24.97
N GLY A 110 0.17 -1.11 -24.06
CA GLY A 110 1.08 -2.23 -24.38
C GLY A 110 2.49 -1.81 -24.79
N ARG A 111 2.87 -0.54 -24.59
CA ARG A 111 4.21 -0.01 -24.87
C ARG A 111 5.21 -0.31 -23.75
N MET A 112 4.77 -0.26 -22.49
CA MET A 112 5.54 -0.73 -21.34
C MET A 112 5.13 -2.17 -21.02
N LEU A 113 6.07 -3.06 -20.71
CA LEU A 113 5.78 -4.46 -20.36
C LEU A 113 5.48 -4.61 -18.86
N THR A 114 4.74 -5.65 -18.49
CA THR A 114 4.48 -6.01 -17.07
C THR A 114 5.75 -6.10 -16.22
N GLY A 115 6.84 -6.63 -16.79
CA GLY A 115 8.12 -6.74 -16.10
C GLY A 115 8.73 -5.37 -15.73
N GLU A 116 8.52 -4.35 -16.56
CA GLU A 116 8.99 -2.99 -16.33
C GLU A 116 8.18 -2.31 -15.22
N VAL A 117 6.84 -2.45 -15.26
CA VAL A 117 5.95 -1.95 -14.19
C VAL A 117 6.28 -2.61 -12.85
N LYS A 118 6.43 -3.94 -12.83
CA LYS A 118 6.82 -4.67 -11.61
C LYS A 118 8.19 -4.26 -11.10
N LYS A 119 9.16 -4.00 -11.98
CA LYS A 119 10.48 -3.50 -11.59
C LYS A 119 10.34 -2.15 -10.88
N ARG A 120 9.58 -1.21 -11.44
CA ARG A 120 9.36 0.09 -10.81
C ARG A 120 8.69 -0.03 -9.45
N LEU A 121 7.67 -0.88 -9.34
CA LEU A 121 7.03 -1.16 -8.06
C LEU A 121 8.03 -1.72 -7.02
N ILE A 122 8.90 -2.66 -7.42
CA ILE A 122 9.88 -3.24 -6.51
C ILE A 122 10.83 -2.17 -5.96
N GLU A 123 11.25 -1.21 -6.79
CA GLU A 123 12.11 -0.10 -6.37
C GLU A 123 11.41 0.76 -5.32
N VAL A 124 10.18 1.21 -5.59
CA VAL A 124 9.36 2.03 -4.67
C VAL A 124 9.14 1.31 -3.34
N LEU A 125 8.70 0.05 -3.38
CA LEU A 125 8.44 -0.72 -2.15
C LEU A 125 9.72 -1.01 -1.37
N THR A 126 10.83 -1.27 -2.05
CA THR A 126 12.10 -1.56 -1.37
C THR A 126 12.59 -0.32 -0.63
N ASP A 127 12.54 0.86 -1.25
CA ASP A 127 12.95 2.09 -0.58
C ASP A 127 12.06 2.38 0.64
N MET A 128 10.74 2.30 0.49
CA MET A 128 9.79 2.50 1.60
C MET A 128 10.06 1.54 2.77
N VAL A 129 10.24 0.24 2.49
CA VAL A 129 10.49 -0.76 3.54
C VAL A 129 11.85 -0.55 4.20
N GLU A 130 12.90 -0.22 3.44
CA GLU A 130 14.22 0.07 4.02
C GLU A 130 14.21 1.34 4.89
N GLN A 131 13.52 2.39 4.47
CA GLN A 131 13.30 3.58 5.29
C GLN A 131 12.56 3.23 6.59
N HIS A 132 11.48 2.46 6.51
CA HIS A 132 10.75 1.99 7.69
C HIS A 132 11.65 1.18 8.62
N ARG A 133 12.46 0.25 8.08
CA ARG A 133 13.37 -0.58 8.88
C ARG A 133 14.43 0.24 9.59
N ARG A 134 15.00 1.26 8.93
CA ARG A 134 15.96 2.18 9.54
C ARG A 134 15.30 2.99 10.66
N ALA A 135 14.12 3.54 10.42
CA ALA A 135 13.37 4.27 11.43
C ALA A 135 13.02 3.38 12.63
N ARG A 136 12.54 2.16 12.38
CA ARG A 136 12.23 1.16 13.42
C ARG A 136 13.46 0.75 14.22
N ALA A 137 14.62 0.60 13.58
CA ALA A 137 15.87 0.25 14.26
C ALA A 137 16.38 1.37 15.19
N ALA A 138 16.01 2.62 14.93
CA ALA A 138 16.33 3.75 15.79
C ALA A 138 15.39 3.90 17.00
N VAL A 139 14.30 3.12 17.08
CA VAL A 139 13.37 3.15 18.21
C VAL A 139 13.98 2.43 19.41
N THR A 140 14.17 3.15 20.52
CA THR A 140 14.67 2.58 21.78
C THR A 140 13.53 2.25 22.74
N ASP A 141 13.82 1.43 23.75
CA ASP A 141 12.85 1.08 24.80
C ASP A 141 12.43 2.33 25.59
N GLU A 142 13.34 3.29 25.81
CA GLU A 142 13.01 4.57 26.44
C GLU A 142 12.04 5.38 25.57
N MET A 143 12.23 5.40 24.25
CA MET A 143 11.28 6.05 23.34
C MET A 143 9.89 5.41 23.46
N VAL A 144 9.81 4.07 23.42
CA VAL A 144 8.54 3.36 23.57
C VAL A 144 7.90 3.68 24.92
N ALA A 145 8.67 3.64 26.00
CA ALA A 145 8.19 3.97 27.34
C ALA A 145 7.65 5.41 27.41
N VAL A 146 8.36 6.38 26.80
CA VAL A 146 7.89 7.76 26.70
C VAL A 146 6.58 7.80 25.93
N PHE A 147 6.49 7.21 24.73
CA PHE A 147 5.27 7.22 23.90
C PHE A 147 4.07 6.58 24.60
N MET A 148 4.27 5.51 25.37
CA MET A 148 3.22 4.80 26.10
C MET A 148 2.89 5.40 27.47
N ALA A 149 3.70 6.32 27.98
CA ALA A 149 3.45 7.00 29.25
C ALA A 149 2.32 8.03 29.15
N VAL A 150 1.45 8.05 30.16
CA VAL A 150 0.44 9.11 30.34
C VAL A 150 1.16 10.41 30.67
N ARG A 151 1.12 11.37 29.74
CA ARG A 151 1.75 12.68 29.89
C ARG A 151 0.97 13.75 29.12
N PRO A 152 1.06 15.03 29.51
CA PRO A 152 0.58 16.12 28.67
C PRO A 152 1.28 16.07 27.31
N LEU A 153 0.50 16.20 26.24
CA LEU A 153 1.06 16.38 24.90
C LEU A 153 1.52 17.83 24.75
N PRO A 154 2.58 18.09 23.97
CA PRO A 154 2.95 19.45 23.63
C PRO A 154 1.77 20.13 22.93
N ASP A 155 1.58 21.42 23.21
CA ASP A 155 0.48 22.18 22.64
C ASP A 155 0.71 22.32 21.13
N MET A 156 -0.05 21.57 20.33
CA MET A 156 0.08 21.54 18.87
C MET A 156 -0.63 22.73 18.22
N PHE A 157 -1.42 23.48 19.00
CA PHE A 157 -2.22 24.61 18.57
C PHE A 157 -2.20 25.67 19.68
N GLY A 158 -1.07 26.40 19.79
CA GLY A 158 -0.98 27.55 20.68
C GLY A 158 -2.05 28.61 20.43
#